data_AF-A0AAW0HYT9-F1
#
_entry.id   AF-A0AAW0HYT9-F1
#
_cell.length_a   1.000
_cell.length_b   1.000
_cell.length_c   1.000
_cell.angle_alpha   90.00
_cell.angle_beta   90.00
_cell.angle_gamma   90.00
#
_symmetry.space_group_name_H-M   'P 1'
#
loop_
_entity.id
_entity.type
_entity.pdbx_description
1 polymer ?
#
loop_
_entity_poly.entity_id
_entity_poly.type
_entity_poly.pdbx_seq_one_letter_code
_entity_poly.pdbx_strand_id
1 'polypeptide(L)'
;MAPPDGSQDKEISDSLQLTNSLSQNSEIHQRTQQFTEMHLADLQKLFEKETDETGALNKEGFIRIMKKMLSSMSEEMLEVLFLKVDSDCNGFVTWQKYVDYMMREFQGKEEMRKSQYRLRFHLPMTVIPLHHGSEIVKVAFIVQRFKKMGSFMTVTKDGILKFWSETFSIMNSFRLSQIQQSSRQKIWVVDMVYIHNMNLIAVASTEQKIEFFDISNHKCVRAFTFIDLDSCVMVMDYWSDYHKGVFCYGDTKGNVVIFMSDNVAGGLFNPHILPRTSKWG
;
A
#
# COMPACT_ATOMS: atom_id res chain seq x y z
N MET A 1 27.87 28.92 -38.60
CA MET A 1 28.16 27.51 -38.27
C MET A 1 27.03 27.04 -37.36
N ALA A 2 26.05 26.34 -37.92
CA ALA A 2 24.88 25.81 -37.22
C ALA A 2 25.16 24.36 -36.81
N PRO A 3 24.62 23.83 -35.70
CA PRO A 3 24.60 22.41 -35.44
C PRO A 3 23.32 21.76 -36.01
N PRO A 4 23.37 20.48 -36.42
CA PRO A 4 22.22 19.76 -36.93
C PRO A 4 21.39 19.15 -35.79
N ASP A 5 20.09 19.16 -36.02
CA ASP A 5 19.04 18.54 -35.23
C ASP A 5 18.74 17.14 -35.78
N GLY A 6 18.37 16.18 -34.93
CA GLY A 6 17.83 14.89 -35.36
C GLY A 6 18.50 13.65 -34.76
N SER A 7 17.98 13.17 -33.63
CA SER A 7 17.99 11.72 -33.29
C SER A 7 16.99 11.30 -32.19
N GLN A 8 16.04 12.13 -31.77
CA GLN A 8 15.15 11.78 -30.64
C GLN A 8 13.87 11.00 -31.02
N ASP A 9 13.45 10.99 -32.29
CA ASP A 9 12.16 10.39 -32.67
C ASP A 9 12.19 8.85 -32.80
N LYS A 10 13.38 8.25 -32.89
CA LYS A 10 13.51 6.79 -33.09
C LYS A 10 13.45 5.99 -31.78
N GLU A 11 13.99 6.53 -30.68
CA GLU A 11 13.95 5.90 -29.35
C GLU A 11 12.55 5.98 -28.69
N ILE A 12 11.77 7.01 -29.01
CA ILE A 12 10.41 7.18 -28.49
C ILE A 12 9.46 6.15 -29.13
N SER A 13 9.64 5.84 -30.42
CA SER A 13 8.85 4.82 -31.12
C SER A 13 9.12 3.40 -30.59
N ASP A 14 10.39 3.06 -30.34
CA ASP A 14 10.77 1.73 -29.83
C ASP A 14 10.32 1.53 -28.36
N SER A 15 10.35 2.58 -27.54
CA SER A 15 9.85 2.52 -26.15
C SER A 15 8.32 2.43 -26.06
N LEU A 16 7.58 3.06 -26.98
CA LEU A 16 6.12 2.92 -27.08
C LEU A 16 5.70 1.51 -27.55
N GLN A 17 6.48 0.87 -28.44
CA GLN A 17 6.23 -0.52 -28.85
C GLN A 17 6.57 -1.53 -27.75
N LEU A 18 7.64 -1.29 -26.98
CA LEU A 18 8.02 -2.16 -25.86
C LEU A 18 7.00 -2.09 -24.71
N THR A 19 6.46 -0.91 -24.42
CA THR A 19 5.46 -0.72 -23.35
C THR A 19 4.10 -1.30 -23.72
N ASN A 20 3.68 -1.24 -24.99
CA ASN A 20 2.46 -1.88 -25.47
C ASN A 20 2.53 -3.42 -25.49
N SER A 21 3.69 -4.00 -25.80
CA SER A 21 3.87 -5.46 -25.74
C SER A 21 3.94 -6.00 -24.30
N LEU A 22 4.51 -5.23 -23.37
CA LEU A 22 4.53 -5.55 -21.94
C LEU A 22 3.15 -5.44 -21.28
N SER A 23 2.34 -4.43 -21.64
CA SER A 23 0.98 -4.26 -21.12
C SER A 23 0.03 -5.34 -21.63
N GLN A 24 0.07 -5.66 -22.92
CA GLN A 24 -0.73 -6.75 -23.51
C GLN A 24 -0.38 -8.12 -22.89
N ASN A 25 0.91 -8.39 -22.69
CA ASN A 25 1.34 -9.63 -22.02
C ASN A 25 0.87 -9.71 -20.55
N SER A 26 0.75 -8.56 -19.87
CA SER A 26 0.31 -8.46 -18.48
C SER A 26 -1.21 -8.64 -18.32
N GLU A 27 -2.01 -8.14 -19.25
CA GLU A 27 -3.48 -8.29 -19.26
C GLU A 27 -3.89 -9.72 -19.64
N ILE A 28 -3.21 -10.32 -20.63
CA ILE A 28 -3.34 -11.76 -20.95
C ILE A 28 -2.99 -12.59 -19.69
N HIS A 29 -1.94 -12.20 -18.97
CA HIS A 29 -1.48 -12.86 -17.74
C HIS A 29 -2.49 -12.81 -16.58
N GLN A 30 -3.10 -11.66 -16.34
CA GLN A 30 -4.08 -11.50 -15.25
C GLN A 30 -5.35 -12.31 -15.51
N ARG A 31 -5.79 -12.41 -16.77
CA ARG A 31 -6.94 -13.24 -17.16
C ARG A 31 -6.65 -14.74 -17.14
N THR A 32 -5.41 -15.16 -17.38
CA THR A 32 -5.05 -16.59 -17.29
C THR A 32 -5.10 -17.09 -15.84
N GLN A 33 -4.86 -16.22 -14.85
CA GLN A 33 -4.88 -16.56 -13.41
C GLN A 33 -6.30 -16.73 -12.82
N GLN A 34 -7.33 -16.10 -13.40
CA GLN A 34 -8.72 -16.28 -12.96
C GLN A 34 -9.34 -17.62 -13.39
N PHE A 35 -8.62 -18.44 -14.16
CA PHE A 35 -9.20 -19.53 -14.96
C PHE A 35 -9.11 -20.93 -14.32
N THR A 36 -8.51 -21.07 -13.13
CA THR A 36 -7.87 -22.35 -12.78
C THR A 36 -8.75 -23.40 -12.10
N GLU A 37 -9.87 -23.06 -11.43
CA GLU A 37 -10.55 -24.07 -10.61
C GLU A 37 -11.88 -24.62 -11.14
N MET A 38 -12.54 -23.94 -12.08
CA MET A 38 -13.89 -24.34 -12.52
C MET A 38 -13.97 -24.78 -14.00
N HIS A 39 -12.90 -24.65 -14.80
CA HIS A 39 -12.97 -24.80 -16.26
C HIS A 39 -12.18 -25.96 -16.87
N LEU A 40 -11.26 -26.60 -16.12
CA LEU A 40 -10.40 -27.65 -16.67
C LEU A 40 -11.15 -28.95 -16.98
N ALA A 41 -12.13 -29.32 -16.14
CA ALA A 41 -12.92 -30.54 -16.35
C ALA A 41 -13.83 -30.44 -17.59
N ASP A 42 -14.40 -29.27 -17.84
CA ASP A 42 -15.23 -29.04 -19.03
C ASP A 42 -14.38 -28.90 -20.28
N LEU A 43 -13.18 -28.33 -20.17
CA LEU A 43 -12.21 -28.27 -21.27
C LEU A 43 -11.71 -29.68 -21.62
N GLN A 44 -11.41 -30.52 -20.63
CA GLN A 44 -11.05 -31.92 -20.84
C GLN A 44 -12.15 -32.67 -21.61
N LYS A 45 -13.42 -32.52 -21.20
CA LYS A 45 -14.56 -33.14 -21.91
C LYS A 45 -14.69 -32.64 -23.34
N LEU A 46 -14.40 -31.36 -23.60
CA LEU A 46 -14.44 -30.81 -24.96
C LEU A 46 -13.31 -31.36 -25.84
N PHE A 47 -12.11 -31.53 -25.28
CA PHE A 47 -11.00 -32.21 -25.95
C PHE A 47 -11.39 -33.66 -26.29
N GLU A 48 -11.83 -34.44 -25.30
CA GLU A 48 -12.24 -35.84 -25.48
C GLU A 48 -13.38 -36.03 -26.50
N LYS A 49 -14.27 -35.04 -26.63
CA LYS A 49 -15.40 -35.07 -27.57
C LYS A 49 -15.00 -34.76 -29.02
N GLU A 50 -14.01 -33.91 -29.24
CA GLU A 50 -13.63 -33.43 -30.58
C GLU A 50 -12.31 -34.01 -31.09
N THR A 51 -11.62 -34.82 -30.29
CA THR A 51 -10.45 -35.59 -30.74
C THR A 51 -10.84 -36.75 -31.64
N ASP A 52 -9.95 -37.08 -32.57
CA ASP A 52 -10.03 -38.28 -33.40
C ASP A 52 -9.72 -39.57 -32.61
N GLU A 53 -9.67 -40.72 -33.29
CA GLU A 53 -9.33 -42.03 -32.69
C GLU A 53 -7.95 -42.04 -31.99
N THR A 54 -7.10 -41.03 -32.26
CA THR A 54 -5.77 -40.88 -31.66
C THR A 54 -5.76 -39.98 -30.42
N GLY A 55 -6.88 -39.34 -30.08
CA GLY A 55 -6.97 -38.43 -28.93
C GLY A 55 -6.28 -37.08 -29.16
N ALA A 56 -6.09 -36.67 -30.42
CA ALA A 56 -5.36 -35.46 -30.78
C ALA A 56 -6.19 -34.48 -31.63
N LEU A 57 -5.83 -33.20 -31.57
CA LEU A 57 -6.49 -32.10 -32.30
C LEU A 57 -5.51 -31.37 -33.20
N ASN A 58 -5.91 -31.12 -34.44
CA ASN A 58 -5.22 -30.19 -35.32
C ASN A 58 -5.42 -28.72 -34.88
N LYS A 59 -4.70 -27.80 -35.54
CA LYS A 59 -4.75 -26.36 -35.26
C LYS A 59 -6.17 -25.80 -35.24
N GLU A 60 -6.97 -26.13 -36.25
CA GLU A 60 -8.34 -25.63 -36.41
C GLU A 60 -9.27 -26.19 -35.32
N GLY A 61 -9.09 -27.46 -34.95
CA GLY A 61 -9.83 -28.11 -33.86
C GLY A 61 -9.51 -27.50 -32.51
N PHE A 62 -8.23 -27.28 -32.23
CA PHE A 62 -7.78 -26.62 -31.00
C PHE A 62 -8.34 -25.20 -30.87
N ILE A 63 -8.21 -24.37 -31.91
CA ILE A 63 -8.72 -22.99 -31.91
C ILE A 63 -10.24 -22.98 -31.68
N ARG A 64 -10.98 -23.88 -32.33
CA ARG A 64 -12.43 -23.98 -32.18
C ARG A 64 -12.85 -24.30 -30.74
N ILE A 65 -12.18 -25.27 -30.09
CA ILE A 65 -12.46 -25.63 -28.70
C ILE A 65 -12.09 -24.49 -27.77
N MET A 66 -10.91 -23.90 -27.96
CA MET A 66 -10.43 -22.82 -27.12
C MET A 66 -11.30 -21.57 -27.25
N LYS A 67 -11.84 -21.26 -28.43
CA LYS A 67 -12.75 -20.12 -28.66
C LYS A 67 -14.12 -20.29 -27.96
N LYS A 68 -14.56 -21.53 -27.70
CA LYS A 68 -15.78 -21.80 -26.92
C LYS A 68 -15.59 -21.43 -25.43
N MET A 69 -14.40 -21.65 -24.89
CA MET A 69 -14.09 -21.39 -23.48
C MET A 69 -13.45 -20.01 -23.25
N LEU A 70 -12.68 -19.52 -24.21
CA LEU A 70 -11.91 -18.28 -24.21
C LEU A 70 -12.42 -17.35 -25.31
N SER A 71 -13.73 -17.08 -25.29
CA SER A 71 -14.42 -16.27 -26.30
C SER A 71 -13.87 -14.84 -26.43
N SER A 72 -13.15 -14.35 -25.43
CA SER A 72 -12.49 -13.04 -25.43
C SER A 72 -11.08 -13.03 -26.05
N MET A 73 -10.51 -14.19 -26.40
CA MET A 73 -9.18 -14.26 -27.02
C MET A 73 -9.28 -14.14 -28.54
N SER A 74 -8.37 -13.36 -29.13
CA SER A 74 -8.29 -13.25 -30.59
C SER A 74 -7.76 -14.54 -31.20
N GLU A 75 -8.06 -14.75 -32.47
CA GLU A 75 -7.63 -15.95 -33.18
C GLU A 75 -6.11 -16.05 -33.22
N GLU A 76 -5.42 -14.93 -33.45
CA GLU A 76 -3.96 -14.83 -33.47
C GLU A 76 -3.34 -15.28 -32.13
N MET A 77 -3.96 -14.93 -31.00
CA MET A 77 -3.49 -15.37 -29.69
C MET A 77 -3.70 -16.87 -29.47
N LEU A 78 -4.77 -17.44 -30.00
CA LEU A 78 -5.03 -18.88 -29.95
C LEU A 78 -4.08 -19.66 -30.86
N GLU A 79 -3.69 -19.10 -32.00
CA GLU A 79 -2.65 -19.69 -32.86
C GLU A 79 -1.30 -19.74 -32.15
N VAL A 80 -0.90 -18.65 -31.50
CA VAL A 80 0.33 -18.60 -30.69
C VAL A 80 0.27 -19.63 -29.56
N LEU A 81 -0.89 -19.78 -28.91
CA LEU A 81 -1.06 -20.80 -27.87
C LEU A 81 -0.93 -22.22 -28.43
N PHE A 82 -1.51 -22.50 -29.60
CA PHE A 82 -1.38 -23.79 -30.28
C PHE A 82 0.09 -24.14 -30.53
N LEU A 83 0.85 -23.20 -31.11
CA LEU A 83 2.28 -23.39 -31.39
C LEU A 83 3.11 -23.62 -30.13
N LYS A 84 2.73 -23.01 -29.00
CA LYS A 84 3.41 -23.21 -27.72
C LYS A 84 3.12 -24.59 -27.11
N VAL A 85 1.93 -25.14 -27.37
CA VAL A 85 1.52 -26.46 -26.87
C VAL A 85 2.07 -27.59 -27.77
N ASP A 86 2.09 -27.39 -29.10
CA ASP A 86 2.69 -28.30 -30.09
C ASP A 86 4.22 -28.17 -30.14
N SER A 87 4.89 -28.43 -29.01
CA SER A 87 6.34 -28.24 -28.88
C SER A 87 7.19 -29.17 -29.76
N ASP A 88 6.63 -30.28 -30.21
CA ASP A 88 7.23 -31.26 -31.13
C ASP A 88 6.91 -30.96 -32.61
N CYS A 89 6.17 -29.88 -32.88
CA CYS A 89 5.83 -29.40 -34.23
C CYS A 89 5.19 -30.48 -35.12
N ASN A 90 4.42 -31.39 -34.52
CA ASN A 90 3.80 -32.48 -35.28
C ASN A 90 2.44 -32.06 -35.86
N GLY A 91 1.97 -30.84 -35.55
CA GLY A 91 0.71 -30.29 -36.00
C GLY A 91 -0.50 -30.76 -35.18
N PHE A 92 -0.28 -31.45 -34.06
CA PHE A 92 -1.33 -32.05 -33.24
C PHE A 92 -1.13 -31.83 -31.74
N VAL A 93 -2.20 -31.40 -31.08
CA VAL A 93 -2.24 -31.16 -29.64
C VAL A 93 -3.17 -32.17 -28.97
N THR A 94 -2.65 -32.87 -27.97
CA THR A 94 -3.44 -33.73 -27.06
C THR A 94 -3.75 -32.98 -25.77
N TRP A 95 -4.74 -33.46 -25.01
CA TRP A 95 -5.04 -32.91 -23.67
C TRP A 95 -3.81 -32.94 -22.76
N GLN A 96 -3.03 -34.03 -22.79
CA GLN A 96 -1.82 -34.16 -21.99
C GLN A 96 -0.79 -33.08 -22.36
N LYS A 97 -0.54 -32.83 -23.66
CA LYS A 97 0.37 -31.77 -24.11
C LYS A 97 -0.08 -30.39 -23.59
N TYR A 98 -1.38 -30.12 -23.61
CA TYR A 98 -1.94 -28.86 -23.10
C TYR A 98 -1.73 -28.71 -21.59
N VAL A 99 -2.01 -29.75 -20.80
CA VAL A 99 -1.80 -29.75 -19.34
C VAL A 99 -0.30 -29.58 -19.01
N ASP A 100 0.58 -30.29 -19.70
CA ASP A 100 2.03 -30.20 -19.49
C ASP A 100 2.55 -28.79 -19.81
N TYR A 101 2.06 -28.17 -20.89
CA TYR A 101 2.35 -26.78 -21.21
C TYR A 101 1.89 -25.83 -20.10
N MET A 102 0.65 -25.97 -19.63
CA MET A 102 0.09 -25.14 -18.56
C MET A 102 0.87 -25.26 -17.25
N MET A 103 1.25 -26.48 -16.87
CA MET A 103 2.07 -26.73 -15.68
C MET A 103 3.46 -26.09 -15.79
N ARG A 104 4.10 -26.20 -16.96
CA ARG A 104 5.42 -25.60 -17.24
C ARG A 104 5.38 -24.07 -17.19
N GLU A 105 4.35 -23.46 -17.79
CA GLU A 105 4.13 -22.01 -17.72
C GLU A 105 3.90 -21.55 -16.29
N PHE A 106 3.11 -22.27 -15.51
CA PHE A 106 2.86 -21.95 -14.11
C PHE A 106 4.14 -22.05 -13.28
N GLN A 107 4.92 -23.12 -13.44
CA GLN A 107 6.20 -23.31 -12.75
C GLN A 107 7.23 -22.23 -13.12
N GLY A 108 7.41 -21.93 -14.41
CA GLY A 108 8.34 -20.88 -14.85
C GLY A 108 7.96 -19.49 -14.31
N LYS A 109 6.65 -19.20 -14.21
CA LYS A 109 6.16 -17.95 -13.60
C LYS A 109 6.38 -17.93 -12.10
N GLU A 110 6.13 -19.04 -11.40
CA GLU A 110 6.42 -19.16 -9.97
C GLU A 110 7.91 -19.02 -9.68
N GLU A 111 8.80 -19.56 -10.51
CA GLU A 111 10.25 -19.36 -10.40
C GLU A 111 10.66 -17.91 -10.67
N MET A 112 10.07 -17.26 -11.68
CA MET A 112 10.29 -15.84 -11.94
C MET A 112 9.82 -14.98 -10.74
N ARG A 113 8.66 -15.29 -10.15
CA ARG A 113 8.17 -14.64 -8.93
C ARG A 113 9.11 -14.90 -7.76
N LYS A 114 9.51 -16.14 -7.50
CA LYS A 114 10.53 -16.55 -6.51
C LYS A 114 11.83 -15.76 -6.65
N SER A 115 12.30 -15.57 -7.88
CA SER A 115 13.50 -14.76 -8.16
C SER A 115 13.30 -13.25 -7.92
N GLN A 116 12.07 -12.73 -8.00
CA GLN A 116 11.72 -11.37 -7.60
C GLN A 116 11.60 -11.20 -6.07
N TYR A 117 11.46 -12.29 -5.30
CA TYR A 117 11.59 -12.28 -3.84
C TYR A 117 13.04 -12.29 -3.37
N ARG A 118 14.00 -11.78 -4.15
CA ARG A 118 15.29 -11.38 -3.56
C ARG A 118 14.98 -10.37 -2.47
N LEU A 119 15.20 -10.78 -1.23
CA LEU A 119 15.03 -9.97 -0.02
C LEU A 119 15.58 -8.56 -0.28
N ARG A 120 14.68 -7.60 -0.49
CA ARG A 120 15.03 -6.16 -0.59
C ARG A 120 15.37 -5.58 0.78
N PHE A 121 15.14 -6.35 1.84
CA PHE A 121 15.58 -6.03 3.19
C PHE A 121 17.04 -6.42 3.35
N HIS A 122 17.88 -5.44 3.67
CA HIS A 122 19.24 -5.71 4.10
C HIS A 122 19.19 -6.46 5.44
N LEU A 123 19.76 -7.66 5.45
CA LEU A 123 20.01 -8.43 6.67
C LEU A 123 21.45 -8.19 7.14
N PRO A 124 21.73 -8.22 8.45
CA PRO A 124 20.77 -8.48 9.54
C PRO A 124 19.87 -7.28 9.83
N MET A 125 18.72 -7.53 10.48
CA MET A 125 17.87 -6.46 10.99
C MET A 125 18.68 -5.58 11.96
N THR A 126 18.74 -4.28 11.69
CA THR A 126 19.39 -3.32 12.58
C THR A 126 18.47 -3.00 13.76
N VAL A 127 18.95 -3.26 14.99
CA VAL A 127 18.25 -2.88 16.22
C VAL A 127 18.80 -1.55 16.70
N ILE A 128 17.93 -0.54 16.85
CA ILE A 128 18.30 0.80 17.34
C ILE A 128 17.80 0.94 18.78
N PRO A 129 18.68 0.78 19.80
CA PRO A 129 18.27 0.89 21.18
C PRO A 129 18.01 2.36 21.57
N LEU A 130 16.82 2.63 22.11
CA LEU A 130 16.47 3.97 22.63
C LEU A 130 17.07 4.28 24.02
N HIS A 131 17.54 3.25 24.74
CA HIS A 131 18.10 3.28 26.09
C HIS A 131 17.24 3.98 27.17
N HIS A 132 15.96 4.22 26.89
CA HIS A 132 15.05 4.92 27.80
C HIS A 132 14.26 3.97 28.74
N GLY A 133 14.23 2.66 28.45
CA GLY A 133 13.52 1.67 29.28
C GLY A 133 11.99 1.83 29.29
N SER A 134 11.43 2.51 28.29
CA SER A 134 9.99 2.76 28.14
C SER A 134 9.52 2.24 26.78
N GLU A 135 8.30 1.72 26.74
CA GLU A 135 7.68 1.17 25.53
C GLU A 135 7.52 2.24 24.46
N ILE A 136 7.75 1.88 23.19
CA ILE A 136 7.45 2.75 22.05
C ILE A 136 5.98 2.58 21.72
N VAL A 137 5.25 3.69 21.76
CA VAL A 137 3.81 3.74 21.46
C VAL A 137 3.58 3.93 19.96
N LYS A 138 4.34 4.82 19.33
CA LYS A 138 4.21 5.08 17.89
C LYS A 138 5.57 5.31 17.24
N VAL A 139 5.69 4.81 16.02
CA VAL A 139 6.71 5.18 15.04
C VAL A 139 6.00 5.80 13.85
N ALA A 140 6.40 6.99 13.42
CA ALA A 140 5.81 7.70 12.29
C ALA A 140 6.90 8.25 11.37
N PHE A 141 6.61 8.29 10.07
CA PHE A 141 7.46 8.97 9.09
C PHE A 141 6.89 10.35 8.77
N ILE A 142 7.75 11.36 8.82
CA ILE A 142 7.39 12.75 8.54
C ILE A 142 7.87 13.06 7.14
N VAL A 143 6.91 13.27 6.24
CA VAL A 143 7.15 13.80 4.91
C VAL A 143 7.07 15.32 4.97
N GLN A 144 8.14 15.99 4.56
CA GLN A 144 8.13 17.43 4.34
C GLN A 144 7.84 17.68 2.86
N ARG A 145 6.65 18.23 2.54
CA ARG A 145 6.14 18.39 1.17
C ARG A 145 7.15 19.01 0.17
N PHE A 146 8.04 19.86 0.66
CA PHE A 146 9.02 20.59 -0.16
C PHE A 146 10.48 20.13 0.03
N LYS A 147 10.76 19.13 0.87
CA LYS A 147 12.10 18.59 1.02
C LYS A 147 12.16 17.17 0.48
N LYS A 148 13.25 16.87 -0.23
CA LYS A 148 13.55 15.51 -0.71
C LYS A 148 13.89 14.53 0.41
N MET A 149 14.10 15.03 1.64
CA MET A 149 14.45 14.21 2.79
C MET A 149 13.34 14.20 3.82
N GLY A 150 13.06 13.02 4.37
CA GLY A 150 12.13 12.81 5.46
C GLY A 150 12.86 12.63 6.80
N SER A 151 12.07 12.47 7.85
CA SER A 151 12.57 12.13 9.18
C SER A 151 11.62 11.16 9.84
N PHE A 152 12.15 10.24 10.66
CA PHE A 152 11.31 9.42 11.50
C PHE A 152 11.04 10.11 12.83
N MET A 153 9.96 9.71 13.47
CA MET A 153 9.58 10.19 14.77
C MET A 153 9.10 9.02 15.61
N THR A 154 9.47 9.02 16.88
CA THR A 154 9.02 8.02 17.83
C THR A 154 8.51 8.69 19.09
N VAL A 155 7.43 8.16 19.66
CA VAL A 155 6.96 8.57 20.98
C VAL A 155 6.93 7.37 21.93
N THR A 156 7.45 7.56 23.14
CA THR A 156 7.38 6.55 24.20
C THR A 156 6.14 6.72 25.07
N LYS A 157 5.78 5.67 25.80
CA LYS A 157 4.65 5.65 26.75
C LYS A 157 4.74 6.70 27.84
N ASP A 158 5.94 7.05 28.27
CA ASP A 158 6.22 8.09 29.26
C ASP A 158 6.38 9.50 28.64
N GLY A 159 6.06 9.67 27.36
CA GLY A 159 5.92 10.96 26.71
C GLY A 159 7.22 11.55 26.18
N ILE A 160 8.17 10.73 25.72
CA ILE A 160 9.37 11.24 25.04
C ILE A 160 9.21 11.11 23.54
N LEU A 161 9.17 12.27 22.90
CA LEU A 161 9.17 12.41 21.46
C LEU A 161 10.60 12.56 20.96
N LYS A 162 11.04 11.72 20.02
CA LYS A 162 12.33 11.87 19.35
C LYS A 162 12.14 11.98 17.85
N PHE A 163 12.94 12.86 17.24
CA PHE A 163 13.13 12.95 15.79
C PHE A 163 14.41 12.24 15.40
N TRP A 164 14.34 11.51 14.29
CA TRP A 164 15.44 10.72 13.76
C TRP A 164 15.66 11.06 12.29
N SER A 165 16.91 11.05 11.88
CA SER A 165 17.26 11.15 10.46
C SER A 165 16.89 9.87 9.70
N GLU A 166 17.05 9.88 8.38
CA GLU A 166 16.87 8.69 7.54
C GLU A 166 17.88 7.56 7.85
N THR A 167 19.04 7.92 8.43
CA THR A 167 20.04 6.96 8.92
C THR A 167 19.82 6.59 10.39
N PHE A 168 18.68 6.97 10.97
CA PHE A 168 18.30 6.72 12.36
C PHE A 168 19.28 7.29 13.41
N SER A 169 19.94 8.40 13.09
CA SER A 169 20.61 9.22 14.10
C SER A 169 19.60 10.14 14.80
N ILE A 170 19.71 10.27 16.12
CA ILE A 170 18.84 11.16 16.90
C ILE A 170 19.14 12.61 16.51
N MET A 171 18.10 13.34 16.10
CA MET A 171 18.18 14.76 15.77
C MET A 171 17.76 15.63 16.96
N ASN A 172 16.58 15.33 17.52
CA ASN A 172 15.99 16.09 18.62
C ASN A 172 15.23 15.15 19.56
N SER A 173 15.11 15.56 20.83
CA SER A 173 14.38 14.84 21.87
C SER A 173 13.60 15.83 22.72
N PHE A 174 12.31 15.57 22.92
CA PHE A 174 11.39 16.42 23.67
C PHE A 174 10.59 15.58 24.67
N ARG A 175 10.32 16.15 25.84
CA ARG A 175 9.38 15.58 26.80
C ARG A 175 8.04 16.28 26.64
N LEU A 176 7.02 15.55 26.21
CA LEU A 176 5.66 16.04 25.97
C LEU A 176 4.96 16.37 27.30
N SER A 177 5.27 15.61 28.35
CA SER A 177 4.79 15.87 29.70
C SER A 177 5.56 17.02 30.35
N GLN A 178 5.04 18.23 30.30
CA GLN A 178 5.28 19.17 31.39
C GLN A 178 4.50 18.65 32.58
N ILE A 179 5.19 17.93 33.47
CA ILE A 179 4.63 17.40 34.71
C ILE A 179 3.94 18.56 35.43
N GLN A 180 2.62 18.58 35.43
CA GLN A 180 1.86 19.29 36.45
C GLN A 180 2.23 18.58 37.76
N GLN A 181 3.14 19.18 38.52
CA GLN A 181 3.67 18.68 39.81
C GLN A 181 2.58 18.54 40.90
N SER A 182 1.31 18.65 40.51
CA SER A 182 0.14 18.73 41.38
C SER A 182 -0.60 17.40 41.51
N SER A 183 -0.47 16.47 40.55
CA SER A 183 -1.18 15.18 40.58
C SER A 183 -0.22 14.01 40.84
N ARG A 184 -0.57 13.13 41.78
CA ARG A 184 0.22 11.93 42.14
C ARG A 184 0.21 10.82 41.08
N GLN A 185 -0.46 11.04 39.94
CA GLN A 185 -0.67 9.99 38.93
C GLN A 185 0.28 10.17 37.74
N LYS A 186 0.96 9.09 37.36
CA LYS A 186 1.77 9.05 36.14
C LYS A 186 0.83 9.05 34.93
N ILE A 187 0.94 10.06 34.08
CA ILE A 187 0.21 10.15 32.81
C ILE A 187 0.98 9.36 31.75
N TRP A 188 0.29 8.53 30.98
CA TRP A 188 0.88 7.78 29.86
C TRP A 188 0.33 8.25 28.52
N VAL A 189 1.20 8.27 27.52
CA VAL A 189 0.80 8.45 26.12
C VAL A 189 0.16 7.15 25.64
N VAL A 190 -1.01 7.27 25.02
CA VAL A 190 -1.81 6.14 24.52
C VAL A 190 -1.64 5.99 23.01
N ASP A 191 -1.72 7.09 22.25
CA ASP A 191 -1.47 7.09 20.82
C ASP A 191 -0.97 8.46 20.35
N MET A 192 -0.38 8.49 19.15
CA MET A 192 0.05 9.71 18.46
C MET A 192 -0.23 9.58 16.97
N VAL A 193 -0.71 10.65 16.35
CA VAL A 193 -0.91 10.72 14.90
C VAL A 193 -0.30 11.99 14.32
N TYR A 194 0.29 11.87 13.13
CA TYR A 194 0.90 12.99 12.40
C TYR A 194 -0.08 13.58 11.40
N ILE A 195 -0.35 14.88 11.53
CA ILE A 195 -1.24 15.67 10.68
C ILE A 195 -0.37 16.38 9.64
N HIS A 196 -0.08 15.64 8.57
CA HIS A 196 1.03 15.91 7.66
C HIS A 196 0.96 17.22 6.87
N ASN A 197 -0.23 17.70 6.56
CA ASN A 197 -0.45 18.96 5.85
C ASN A 197 -0.34 20.20 6.75
N MET A 198 -0.34 20.03 8.09
CA MET A 198 -0.30 21.13 9.06
C MET A 198 0.98 21.14 9.91
N ASN A 199 1.88 20.17 9.71
CA ASN A 199 3.03 19.93 10.60
C ASN A 199 2.63 19.82 12.08
N LEU A 200 1.45 19.28 12.36
CA LEU A 200 0.97 19.05 13.72
C LEU A 200 1.10 17.56 14.06
N ILE A 201 1.29 17.26 15.33
CA ILE A 201 1.03 15.95 15.90
C ILE A 201 -0.10 16.07 16.90
N ALA A 202 -0.98 15.08 16.94
CA ALA A 202 -1.95 14.90 18.01
C ALA A 202 -1.47 13.79 18.92
N VAL A 203 -1.54 14.01 20.23
CA VAL A 203 -1.10 13.07 21.27
C VAL A 203 -2.27 12.83 22.21
N ALA A 204 -2.72 11.57 22.26
CA ALA A 204 -3.69 11.11 23.25
C ALA A 204 -2.94 10.59 24.46
N SER A 205 -3.44 10.91 25.65
CA SER A 205 -2.89 10.42 26.90
C SER A 205 -3.97 9.73 27.72
N THR A 206 -3.60 9.16 28.87
CA THR A 206 -4.56 8.63 29.83
C THR A 206 -5.41 9.71 30.50
N GLU A 207 -5.07 10.99 30.30
CA GLU A 207 -5.97 12.09 30.59
C GLU A 207 -7.01 12.20 29.47
N GLN A 208 -8.27 12.47 29.80
CA GLN A 208 -9.39 12.62 28.85
C GLN A 208 -9.25 13.89 27.99
N LYS A 209 -8.12 14.02 27.29
CA LYS A 209 -7.70 15.14 26.48
C LYS A 209 -6.83 14.67 25.31
N ILE A 210 -6.82 15.45 24.23
CA ILE A 210 -5.87 15.29 23.12
C ILE A 210 -5.06 16.57 23.01
N GLU A 211 -3.73 16.47 23.08
CA GLU A 211 -2.81 17.60 22.95
C GLU A 211 -2.25 17.67 21.53
N PHE A 212 -2.28 18.86 20.93
CA PHE A 212 -1.75 19.11 19.60
C PHE A 212 -0.45 19.90 19.71
N PHE A 213 0.59 19.45 19.02
CA PHE A 213 1.90 20.10 19.00
C PHE A 213 2.32 20.42 17.57
N ASP A 214 2.80 21.64 17.36
CA ASP A 214 3.51 22.06 16.15
C ASP A 214 4.93 21.49 16.18
N ILE A 215 5.24 20.73 15.12
CA ILE A 215 6.53 20.09 14.91
C ILE A 215 7.33 20.66 13.74
N SER A 216 6.95 21.84 13.27
CA SER A 216 7.65 22.57 12.22
C SER A 216 9.14 22.73 12.59
N ASN A 217 10.01 22.42 11.62
CA ASN A 217 11.46 22.47 11.78
C ASN A 217 11.99 21.60 12.94
N HIS A 218 11.41 20.42 13.17
CA HIS A 218 11.82 19.48 14.22
C HIS A 218 11.77 20.07 15.64
N LYS A 219 10.90 21.07 15.84
CA LYS A 219 10.54 21.58 17.16
C LYS A 219 9.39 20.76 17.73
N CYS A 220 8.99 21.06 18.96
CA CYS A 220 7.79 20.49 19.56
C CYS A 220 7.19 21.55 20.47
N VAL A 221 6.24 22.33 19.95
CA VAL A 221 5.58 23.42 20.66
C VAL A 221 4.10 23.12 20.75
N ARG A 222 3.52 23.15 21.96
CA ARG A 222 2.09 22.91 22.13
C ARG A 222 1.29 24.00 21.41
N ALA A 223 0.42 23.60 20.50
CA ALA A 223 -0.43 24.48 19.71
C ALA A 223 -1.78 24.70 20.42
N PHE A 224 -2.50 23.62 20.69
CA PHE A 224 -3.80 23.64 21.38
C PHE A 224 -4.11 22.28 22.01
N THR A 225 -5.24 22.18 22.72
CA THR A 225 -5.64 20.96 23.43
C THR A 225 -7.15 20.80 23.36
N PHE A 226 -7.61 19.59 23.06
CA PHE A 226 -9.00 19.19 23.28
C PHE A 226 -9.13 18.71 24.71
N ILE A 227 -9.93 19.40 25.48
CA ILE A 227 -10.24 19.08 26.88
C ILE A 227 -11.67 18.55 26.99
N ASP A 228 -12.04 18.08 28.19
CA ASP A 228 -13.40 17.64 28.53
C ASP A 228 -13.96 16.55 27.60
N LEU A 229 -13.11 15.60 27.19
CA LEU A 229 -13.57 14.44 26.45
C LEU A 229 -14.38 13.51 27.38
N ASP A 230 -15.51 13.01 26.89
CA ASP A 230 -16.40 12.15 27.69
C ASP A 230 -15.79 10.78 28.05
N SER A 231 -14.66 10.42 27.42
CA SER A 231 -14.00 9.13 27.56
C SER A 231 -12.52 9.22 27.15
N CYS A 232 -11.70 8.28 27.62
CA CYS A 232 -10.29 8.24 27.25
C CYS A 232 -10.11 7.80 25.79
N VAL A 233 -9.24 8.49 25.07
CA VAL A 233 -8.91 8.20 23.67
C VAL A 233 -7.89 7.07 23.60
N MET A 234 -8.18 6.05 22.80
CA MET A 234 -7.37 4.83 22.70
C MET A 234 -6.61 4.71 21.39
N VAL A 235 -7.17 5.22 20.29
CA VAL A 235 -6.58 5.14 18.96
C VAL A 235 -6.99 6.36 18.16
N MET A 236 -6.09 6.90 17.35
CA MET A 236 -6.33 8.02 16.47
C MET A 236 -5.81 7.72 15.06
N ASP A 237 -6.45 8.30 14.06
CA ASP A 237 -5.93 8.31 12.71
C ASP A 237 -6.23 9.62 11.99
N TYR A 238 -5.47 9.89 10.93
CA TYR A 238 -5.59 11.09 10.13
C TYR A 238 -5.36 10.82 8.64
N TRP A 239 -6.31 11.25 7.83
CA TRP A 239 -6.20 11.22 6.38
C TRP A 239 -6.44 12.62 5.80
N SER A 240 -5.73 12.96 4.72
CA SER A 240 -5.98 14.18 3.94
C SER A 240 -5.48 14.02 2.51
N ASP A 241 -6.20 14.65 1.58
CA ASP A 241 -5.78 14.87 0.20
C ASP A 241 -5.30 16.31 -0.05
N TYR A 242 -5.01 17.08 1.01
CA TYR A 242 -4.71 18.51 1.03
C TYR A 242 -5.87 19.47 0.73
N HIS A 243 -7.06 18.96 0.41
CA HIS A 243 -8.29 19.75 0.32
C HIS A 243 -9.22 19.43 1.48
N LYS A 244 -9.51 18.15 1.66
CA LYS A 244 -10.24 17.56 2.76
C LYS A 244 -9.29 16.96 3.79
N GLY A 245 -9.70 16.98 5.04
CA GLY A 245 -9.02 16.33 6.16
C GLY A 245 -10.01 15.58 7.02
N VAL A 246 -9.64 14.38 7.45
CA VAL A 246 -10.42 13.55 8.36
C VAL A 246 -9.51 13.17 9.52
N PHE A 247 -9.82 13.70 10.71
CA PHE A 247 -9.21 13.26 11.96
C PHE A 247 -10.24 12.47 12.74
N CYS A 248 -9.90 11.27 13.17
CA CYS A 248 -10.80 10.43 13.92
C CYS A 248 -10.10 9.77 15.10
N TYR A 249 -10.89 9.39 16.10
CA TYR A 249 -10.40 8.63 17.22
C TYR A 249 -11.45 7.67 17.78
N GLY A 250 -10.95 6.57 18.35
CA GLY A 250 -11.75 5.62 19.12
C GLY A 250 -11.53 5.81 20.62
N ASP A 251 -12.58 5.66 21.42
CA ASP A 251 -12.52 5.81 22.87
C ASP A 251 -12.71 4.48 23.64
N THR A 252 -12.50 4.51 24.97
CA THR A 252 -12.70 3.35 25.84
C THR A 252 -14.15 2.86 25.96
N LYS A 253 -15.14 3.62 25.49
CA LYS A 253 -16.56 3.23 25.47
C LYS A 253 -16.95 2.54 24.15
N GLY A 254 -16.01 2.42 23.21
CA GLY A 254 -16.27 1.84 21.89
C GLY A 254 -16.87 2.83 20.89
N ASN A 255 -16.87 4.13 21.19
CA ASN A 255 -17.31 5.15 20.25
C ASN A 255 -16.19 5.49 19.26
N VAL A 256 -16.60 5.89 18.06
CA VAL A 256 -15.71 6.51 17.07
C VAL A 256 -16.17 7.95 16.87
N VAL A 257 -15.26 8.89 17.10
CA VAL A 257 -15.49 10.32 16.87
C VAL A 257 -14.75 10.74 15.62
N ILE A 258 -15.43 11.46 14.72
CA ILE A 258 -14.90 11.84 13.41
C ILE A 258 -15.03 13.36 13.25
N PHE A 259 -13.92 14.01 12.91
CA PHE A 259 -13.83 15.41 12.53
C PHE A 259 -13.48 15.47 11.05
N MET A 260 -14.37 16.05 10.25
CA MET A 260 -14.15 16.27 8.83
C MET A 260 -14.06 17.77 8.56
N SER A 261 -13.03 18.18 7.82
CA SER A 261 -12.91 19.52 7.26
C SER A 261 -12.84 19.41 5.74
N ASP A 262 -13.74 20.10 5.04
CA ASP A 262 -13.73 20.20 3.57
C ASP A 262 -12.78 21.32 3.07
N ASN A 263 -12.09 22.00 3.99
CA ASN A 263 -11.06 22.98 3.68
C ASN A 263 -9.97 23.00 4.76
N VAL A 264 -8.95 22.17 4.56
CA VAL A 264 -7.81 22.13 5.49
C VAL A 264 -6.91 23.37 5.44
N ALA A 265 -7.01 24.22 4.41
CA ALA A 265 -6.25 25.48 4.36
C ALA A 265 -6.73 26.49 5.41
N GLY A 266 -8.01 26.44 5.78
CA GLY A 266 -8.59 27.23 6.87
C GLY A 266 -8.37 26.64 8.27
N GLY A 267 -7.74 25.47 8.36
CA GLY A 267 -7.59 24.69 9.59
C GLY A 267 -8.44 23.41 9.60
N LEU A 268 -8.05 22.45 10.44
CA LEU A 268 -8.75 21.16 10.56
C LEU A 268 -9.93 21.24 11.53
N PHE A 269 -9.82 22.11 12.53
CA PHE A 269 -10.79 22.23 13.61
C PHE A 269 -11.34 23.65 13.60
N ASN A 270 -12.67 23.78 13.54
CA ASN A 270 -13.32 25.07 13.69
C ASN A 270 -13.61 25.31 15.19
N PRO A 271 -12.92 26.25 15.86
CA PRO A 271 -13.08 26.50 17.30
C PRO A 271 -14.49 27.01 17.67
N HIS A 272 -15.27 27.48 16.70
CA HIS A 272 -16.66 27.93 16.91
C HIS A 272 -17.70 26.82 16.77
N ILE A 273 -17.34 25.65 16.22
CA ILE A 273 -18.27 24.54 15.93
C ILE A 273 -17.97 23.30 16.77
N LEU A 274 -16.83 23.25 17.47
CA LEU A 274 -16.61 22.19 18.46
C LEU A 274 -17.80 22.20 19.42
N PRO A 275 -18.53 21.07 19.57
CA PRO A 275 -19.64 21.03 20.48
C PRO A 275 -19.06 21.37 21.85
N ARG A 276 -19.40 22.57 22.36
CA ARG A 276 -19.43 22.77 23.80
C ARG A 276 -20.34 21.64 24.26
N THR A 277 -19.77 20.63 24.91
CA THR A 277 -20.57 19.60 25.56
C THR A 277 -21.59 20.39 26.38
N SER A 278 -22.85 20.28 25.98
CA SER A 278 -23.94 21.04 26.56
C SER A 278 -24.21 20.49 27.94
N LYS A 279 -23.35 20.84 28.90
CA LYS A 279 -23.68 20.79 30.32
C LYS A 279 -24.42 22.07 30.65
N TRP A 280 -25.67 22.14 30.17
CA TRP A 280 -26.72 22.89 30.84
C TRP A 280 -27.37 21.93 31.83
N GLY A 281 -27.18 22.24 33.12
CA GLY A 281 -27.61 21.45 34.27
C GLY A 281 -26.72 21.78 35.46
#